data_AF-A0A5K1JYH6-F1
#
_entry.id   AF-A0A5K1JYH6-F1
#
_cell.length_a   1.000
_cell.length_b   1.000
_cell.length_c   1.000
_cell.angle_alpha   90.00
_cell.angle_beta   90.00
_cell.angle_gamma   90.00
#
_symmetry.space_group_name_H-M   'P 1'
#
loop_
_entity.id
_entity.type
_entity.pdbx_description
1 polymer ?
#
loop_
_entity_poly.entity_id
_entity_poly.type
_entity_poly.pdbx_seq_one_letter_code
_entity_poly.pdbx_strand_id
1 'polypeptide(L)'
;MASPSDPQKTPYLVRTASLPLSALEHRAHPIDAANIRHQVSLGDNTGLTRLGVHYCRLAAGATSTTLHWHSHEDEWFYVLQAGETRGCSCGSQTA
;
A
#
# COMPACT_ATOMS: atom_id res chain seq x y z
N MET A 1 35.34 -10.64 -7.21
CA MET A 1 35.61 -9.83 -6.00
C MET A 1 34.26 -9.38 -5.48
N ALA A 2 33.80 -9.92 -4.35
CA ALA A 2 32.53 -9.52 -3.73
C ALA A 2 32.73 -8.20 -2.98
N SER A 3 31.90 -7.20 -3.27
CA SER A 3 31.89 -5.92 -2.55
C SER A 3 31.57 -6.13 -1.06
N PRO A 4 32.09 -5.29 -0.16
CA PRO A 4 31.81 -5.38 1.27
C PRO A 4 30.31 -5.21 1.51
N SER A 5 29.72 -6.20 2.17
CA SER A 5 28.32 -6.25 2.54
C SER A 5 27.92 -5.02 3.34
N ASP A 6 26.90 -4.31 2.85
CA ASP A 6 26.10 -3.31 3.58
C ASP A 6 25.72 -3.86 4.97
N PRO A 7 25.78 -3.08 6.06
CA PRO A 7 25.61 -3.61 7.41
C PRO A 7 24.27 -4.33 7.55
N GLN A 8 24.38 -5.64 7.84
CA GLN A 8 23.33 -6.61 8.13
C GLN A 8 21.89 -6.11 7.95
N LYS A 9 21.37 -6.15 6.71
CA LYS A 9 19.93 -6.19 6.50
C LYS A 9 19.44 -7.50 7.12
N THR A 10 18.87 -7.44 8.33
CA THR A 10 18.19 -8.61 8.91
C THR A 10 17.07 -8.99 7.95
N PRO A 11 17.13 -10.17 7.31
CA PRO A 11 16.32 -10.44 6.13
C PRO A 11 14.83 -10.49 6.44
N TYR A 12 14.43 -10.53 7.71
CA TYR A 12 13.04 -10.68 8.13
C TYR A 12 12.51 -9.51 8.96
N LEU A 13 13.28 -8.41 9.07
CA LEU A 13 12.88 -7.26 9.88
C LEU A 13 12.87 -5.98 9.04
N VAL A 14 11.68 -5.41 8.92
CA VAL A 14 11.46 -4.09 8.32
C VAL A 14 11.02 -3.14 9.42
N ARG A 15 11.82 -2.10 9.69
CA ARG A 15 11.50 -1.10 10.73
C ARG A 15 10.72 0.06 10.13
N THR A 16 9.70 0.53 10.83
CA THR A 16 8.96 1.74 10.44
C THR A 16 9.85 2.99 10.42
N ALA A 17 10.83 3.07 11.34
CA ALA A 17 11.82 4.15 11.36
C ALA A 17 12.68 4.24 10.07
N SER A 18 12.82 3.14 9.32
CA SER A 18 13.51 3.12 8.03
C SER A 18 12.59 3.29 6.82
N LEU A 19 11.28 3.51 7.04
CA LEU A 19 10.27 3.66 5.98
C LEU A 19 9.43 4.93 6.18
N PRO A 20 10.02 6.13 5.96
CA PRO A 20 9.23 7.35 5.94
C PRO A 20 8.21 7.31 4.79
N LEU A 21 7.09 8.01 4.93
CA LEU A 21 6.04 8.05 3.90
C LEU A 21 6.57 8.50 2.53
N SER A 22 7.55 9.39 2.53
CA SER A 22 8.21 9.88 1.32
C SER A 22 9.06 8.83 0.59
N ALA A 23 9.38 7.72 1.25
CA ALA A 23 10.13 6.60 0.67
C ALA A 23 9.21 5.50 0.10
N LEU A 24 7.89 5.63 0.25
CA LEU A 24 6.95 4.69 -0.34
C LEU A 24 6.89 4.89 -1.85
N GLU A 25 6.99 3.79 -2.59
CA GLU A 25 6.89 3.75 -4.04
C GLU A 25 5.52 4.25 -4.50
N HIS A 26 5.50 5.13 -5.49
CA HIS A 26 4.26 5.56 -6.15
C HIS A 26 3.89 4.52 -7.20
N ARG A 27 2.88 3.70 -6.89
CA ARG A 27 2.41 2.66 -7.79
C ARG A 27 1.09 3.07 -8.43
N ALA A 28 1.16 3.43 -9.71
CA ALA A 28 -0.02 3.59 -10.56
C ALA A 28 -0.57 2.21 -10.98
N HIS A 29 -1.89 2.10 -11.05
CA HIS A 29 -2.53 0.88 -11.51
C HIS A 29 -2.29 0.68 -13.02
N PRO A 30 -1.97 -0.54 -13.51
CA PRO A 30 -1.60 -0.76 -14.91
C PRO A 30 -2.68 -0.42 -15.94
N ILE A 31 -3.97 -0.56 -15.57
CA ILE A 31 -5.10 -0.31 -16.47
C ILE A 31 -5.55 1.15 -16.43
N ASP A 32 -5.46 1.79 -15.26
CA ASP A 32 -5.90 3.17 -15.05
C ASP A 32 -4.86 3.89 -14.20
N ALA A 33 -4.02 4.66 -14.86
CA ALA A 33 -2.92 5.36 -14.21
C ALA A 33 -3.38 6.46 -13.23
N ALA A 34 -4.67 6.83 -13.22
CA ALA A 34 -5.21 7.75 -12.22
C ALA A 34 -5.37 7.08 -10.84
N ASN A 35 -5.48 5.75 -10.78
CA ASN A 35 -5.53 5.01 -9.52
C ASN A 35 -4.10 4.80 -9.01
N ILE A 36 -3.66 5.67 -8.10
CA ILE A 36 -2.29 5.65 -7.55
C ILE A 36 -2.35 5.33 -6.06
N ARG A 37 -1.50 4.40 -5.63
CA ARG A 37 -1.24 4.14 -4.21
C ARG A 37 0.24 4.30 -3.90
N HIS A 38 0.54 4.72 -2.68
CA HIS A 38 1.89 4.69 -2.15
C HIS A 38 2.09 3.37 -1.43
N GLN A 39 3.17 2.63 -1.72
CA GLN A 39 3.36 1.33 -1.10
C GLN A 39 4.83 0.96 -0.84
N VAL A 40 5.01 -0.04 0.01
CA VAL A 40 6.24 -0.84 0.08
C VAL A 40 5.85 -2.30 0.17
N SER A 41 6.51 -3.14 -0.62
CA SER A 41 6.35 -4.60 -0.54
C SER A 41 7.15 -5.13 0.65
N LEU A 42 6.47 -5.50 1.73
CA LEU A 42 7.10 -6.14 2.88
C LEU A 42 7.51 -7.57 2.54
N GLY A 43 6.69 -8.27 1.74
CA GLY A 43 6.97 -9.62 1.27
C GLY A 43 8.27 -9.71 0.49
N ASP A 44 8.44 -8.88 -0.55
CA ASP A 44 9.67 -8.87 -1.35
C ASP A 44 10.89 -8.46 -0.52
N ASN A 45 10.72 -7.49 0.39
CA ASN A 45 11.80 -7.06 1.28
C ASN A 45 12.26 -8.13 2.27
N THR A 46 11.41 -9.13 2.51
CA THR A 46 11.65 -10.21 3.49
C THR A 46 11.75 -11.61 2.88
N GLY A 47 11.61 -11.73 1.56
CA GLY A 47 11.73 -12.99 0.82
C GLY A 47 10.48 -13.89 0.88
N LEU A 48 9.30 -13.34 1.14
CA LEU A 48 8.05 -14.11 1.00
C LEU A 48 7.77 -14.41 -0.48
N THR A 49 7.41 -15.66 -0.79
CA THR A 49 7.17 -16.10 -2.18
C THR A 49 5.75 -16.61 -2.44
N ARG A 50 4.95 -16.80 -1.38
CA ARG A 50 3.59 -17.38 -1.47
C ARG A 50 2.49 -16.43 -1.03
N LEU A 51 2.85 -15.28 -0.46
CA LEU A 51 1.92 -14.26 0.03
C LEU A 51 2.54 -12.89 -0.21
N GLY A 52 1.81 -12.03 -0.93
CA GLY A 52 2.13 -10.62 -1.03
C GLY A 52 1.65 -9.88 0.21
N VAL A 53 2.57 -9.19 0.90
CA VAL A 53 2.21 -8.29 2.00
C VAL A 53 2.71 -6.90 1.65
N HIS A 54 1.79 -5.97 1.48
CA HIS A 54 2.09 -4.59 1.13
C HIS A 54 1.60 -3.66 2.25
N TYR A 55 2.48 -2.76 2.70
CA TYR A 55 2.05 -1.61 3.48
C TYR A 55 1.70 -0.50 2.50
N CYS A 56 0.43 -0.11 2.47
CA CYS A 56 -0.10 0.84 1.50
C CYS A 56 -0.67 2.08 2.19
N ARG A 57 -0.55 3.22 1.52
CA ARG A 57 -1.21 4.47 1.88
C ARG A 57 -1.92 5.06 0.67
N LEU A 58 -3.14 5.52 0.89
CA LEU A 58 -3.97 6.20 -0.10
C LEU A 58 -4.13 7.66 0.29
N ALA A 59 -4.08 8.54 -0.69
CA ALA A 59 -4.48 9.93 -0.51
C ALA A 59 -6.02 10.01 -0.34
N ALA A 60 -6.49 11.10 0.26
CA ALA A 60 -7.93 11.35 0.36
C ALA A 60 -8.56 11.42 -1.04
N GLY A 61 -9.66 10.69 -1.24
CA GLY A 61 -10.36 10.62 -2.53
C GLY A 61 -9.71 9.71 -3.58
N ALA A 62 -8.55 9.11 -3.29
CA ALA A 62 -7.93 8.14 -4.19
C ALA A 62 -8.55 6.74 -4.03
N THR A 63 -8.48 5.95 -5.09
CA THR A 63 -8.88 4.54 -5.10
C THR A 63 -7.62 3.65 -5.07
N SER A 64 -7.67 2.54 -4.33
CA SER A 64 -6.53 1.62 -4.20
C SER A 64 -6.16 0.87 -5.48
N THR A 65 -7.12 0.68 -6.37
CA THR A 65 -7.04 -0.13 -7.58
C THR A 65 -8.24 0.15 -8.49
N THR A 66 -8.17 -0.27 -9.76
CA THR A 66 -9.38 -0.33 -10.61
C THR A 66 -10.27 -1.48 -10.13
N LEU A 67 -11.60 -1.32 -10.17
CA LEU A 67 -12.53 -2.39 -9.80
C LEU A 67 -12.20 -3.69 -10.56
N HIS A 68 -11.93 -4.76 -9.82
CA HIS A 68 -11.57 -6.07 -10.36
C HIS A 68 -11.92 -7.18 -9.37
N TRP A 69 -11.71 -8.43 -9.79
CA TRP A 69 -11.83 -9.61 -8.97
C TRP A 69 -10.78 -10.64 -9.41
N HIS A 70 -10.37 -11.50 -8.48
CA HIS A 70 -9.45 -12.59 -8.75
C HIS A 70 -10.22 -13.90 -8.91
N SER A 71 -9.75 -14.77 -9.82
CA SER A 71 -10.32 -16.11 -10.03
C SER A 71 -9.50 -17.23 -9.37
N HIS A 72 -8.25 -16.95 -9.01
CA HIS A 72 -7.28 -17.95 -8.52
C HIS A 72 -6.48 -17.48 -7.30
N GLU A 73 -6.71 -16.24 -6.84
CA GLU A 73 -5.99 -15.63 -5.73
C GLU A 73 -7.00 -15.07 -4.74
N ASP A 74 -6.69 -15.21 -3.46
CA ASP A 74 -7.42 -14.53 -2.38
C ASP A 74 -6.76 -13.18 -2.11
N GLU A 75 -7.55 -12.15 -1.81
CA GLU A 75 -7.07 -10.82 -1.41
C GLU A 75 -7.78 -10.37 -0.14
N TRP A 76 -7.04 -9.75 0.78
CA TRP A 76 -7.60 -9.16 1.99
C TRP A 76 -6.99 -7.79 2.29
N PHE A 77 -7.72 -7.01 3.10
CA PHE A 77 -7.25 -5.72 3.60
C PHE A 77 -7.38 -5.66 5.11
N TYR A 78 -6.38 -5.06 5.76
CA TYR A 78 -6.44 -4.69 7.16
C TYR A 78 -6.15 -3.20 7.29
N VAL A 79 -7.15 -2.44 7.75
CA VAL A 79 -7.05 -0.98 7.86
C VAL A 79 -6.31 -0.63 9.16
N LEU A 80 -5.11 -0.07 9.02
CA LEU A 80 -4.28 0.36 10.16
C LEU A 80 -4.67 1.75 10.68
N GLN A 81 -5.09 2.63 9.77
CA GLN A 81 -5.55 3.98 10.08
C GLN A 81 -6.49 4.44 8.97
N ALA A 82 -7.60 5.07 9.35
CA ALA A 82 -8.50 5.76 8.43
C ALA A 82 -8.46 7.26 8.69
N GLY A 83 -8.68 8.05 7.64
CA GLY A 83 -8.93 9.49 7.78
C GLY A 83 -10.38 9.76 8.17
N GLU A 84 -10.65 10.96 8.69
CA GLU A 84 -12.02 11.40 8.88
C GLU A 84 -12.72 11.57 7.54
N THR A 85 -13.87 10.92 7.39
CA THR A 85 -14.81 11.29 6.33
C THR A 85 -15.34 12.67 6.68
N ARG A 86 -14.94 13.72 5.95
CA ARG A 86 -15.67 14.99 6.02
C ARG A 86 -17.09 14.67 5.58
N GLY A 87 -18.03 14.75 6.53
CA GLY A 87 -19.43 14.45 6.27
C GLY A 87 -19.87 15.20 5.03
N CYS A 88 -20.44 14.48 4.06
CA CYS A 88 -21.26 15.14 3.05
C CYS A 88 -22.25 16.00 3.83
N SER A 89 -22.14 17.32 3.72
CA SER A 89 -23.23 18.22 4.09
C SER A 89 -24.33 17.98 3.06
N CYS A 90 -25.03 16.87 3.22
CA CYS A 90 -26.35 16.65 2.66
C CYS A 90 -27.19 17.78 3.26
N GLY A 91 -27.32 18.87 2.51
CA GLY A 91 -28.32 19.89 2.81
C GLY A 91 -29.66 19.17 2.91
N SER A 92 -30.36 19.39 4.02
CA SER A 92 -31.73 18.95 4.23
C SER A 92 -32.59 19.37 3.03
N GLN A 93 -32.84 18.45 2.10
CA GLN A 93 -34.04 18.50 1.28
C GLN A 93 -35.09 17.67 2.01
N THR A 94 -35.86 18.37 2.84
CA THR A 94 -37.20 17.95 3.21
C THR A 94 -38.02 17.76 1.93
N ALA A 95 -38.63 16.59 1.79
CA ALA A 95 -39.90 16.40 1.12
C ALA A 95 -40.88 15.86 2.15
#